data_AF-A0A6J8F4D3-F1
#
_entry.id   AF-A0A6J8F4D3-F1
#
_cell.length_a   1.000
_cell.length_b   1.000
_cell.length_c   1.000
_cell.angle_alpha   90.00
_cell.angle_beta   90.00
_cell.angle_gamma   90.00
#
_symmetry.space_group_name_H-M   'P 1'
#
loop_
_entity.id
_entity.type
_entity.pdbx_description
1 polymer ?
#
loop_
_entity_poly.entity_id
_entity_poly.type
_entity_poly.pdbx_seq_one_letter_code
_entity_poly.pdbx_strand_id
1 'polypeptide(L)'
;MLDKPVFVGCTILDLSKIIMYDFHYNMMTTRYASNLNLLFTDTDSLLYEIFTDDIYQDMKQFHDYFDTSEYESSYPLYNVKYKKVPGKMKDELAGTPIKEFVGLRPKMYSLIYDVNDGGDDIQKEKRTAKGIAKCAVDQQIRHYQLKINYLNLIRSSNHILYINKVRKTGLCNFDDKRFWKNSINGYAYGHYKIPNFQLCCNVYMKI
;
A
#
# COMPACT_ATOMS: atom_id res chain seq x y z
N MET A 1 20.92 2.25 33.02
CA MET A 1 19.94 3.26 32.57
C MET A 1 19.85 3.14 31.05
N LEU A 2 18.64 3.06 30.47
CA LEU A 2 18.49 2.90 29.02
C LEU A 2 18.48 4.30 28.39
N ASP A 3 19.63 4.78 27.92
CA ASP A 3 19.79 6.09 27.26
C ASP A 3 19.26 6.09 25.82
N LYS A 4 18.04 5.56 25.63
CA LYS A 4 17.35 5.55 24.34
C LYS A 4 15.94 6.10 24.55
N PRO A 5 15.49 7.07 23.74
CA PRO A 5 14.17 7.67 23.86
C PRO A 5 13.08 6.76 23.27
N VAL A 6 12.98 5.51 23.76
CA VAL A 6 12.06 4.49 23.25
C VAL A 6 10.61 4.95 23.38
N PHE A 7 10.26 5.53 24.53
CA PHE A 7 8.91 6.04 24.79
C PHE A 7 8.51 7.17 23.84
N VAL A 8 9.44 8.07 23.51
CA VAL A 8 9.19 9.15 22.54
C VAL A 8 8.92 8.58 21.15
N GLY A 9 9.66 7.53 20.75
CA GLY A 9 9.40 6.82 19.50
C GLY A 9 8.02 6.18 19.46
N CYS A 10 7.59 5.54 20.55
CA CYS A 10 6.26 4.97 20.68
C CYS A 10 5.16 6.04 20.58
N THR A 11 5.30 7.16 21.30
CA THR A 11 4.30 8.24 21.27
C THR A 11 4.17 8.88 19.89
N ILE A 12 5.29 9.11 19.19
CA ILE A 12 5.25 9.62 17.81
C ILE A 12 4.51 8.66 16.88
N LEU A 13 4.78 7.36 17.01
CA LEU A 13 4.14 6.34 16.17
C LEU A 13 2.64 6.24 16.46
N ASP A 14 2.22 6.34 17.72
CA ASP A 14 0.81 6.32 18.08
C ASP A 14 0.08 7.60 17.63
N LEU A 15 0.71 8.77 17.74
CA LEU A 15 0.17 10.01 17.18
C LEU A 15 0.00 9.92 15.66
N SER A 16 0.96 9.32 14.96
CA SER A 16 0.85 9.09 13.50
C SER A 16 -0.37 8.22 13.16
N LYS A 17 -0.61 7.12 13.89
CA LYS A 17 -1.80 6.28 13.70
C LYS A 17 -3.09 7.05 13.95
N ILE A 18 -3.14 7.88 14.99
CA ILE A 18 -4.33 8.67 15.31
C ILE A 18 -4.68 9.58 14.14
N ILE A 19 -3.71 10.25 13.54
CA ILE A 19 -3.93 11.10 12.36
C ILE A 19 -4.46 10.29 11.18
N MET A 20 -3.87 9.12 10.91
CA MET A 20 -4.34 8.21 9.84
C MET A 20 -5.78 7.72 10.08
N TYR A 21 -6.11 7.37 11.33
CA TYR A 21 -7.45 6.91 11.71
C TYR A 21 -8.48 8.03 11.70
N ASP A 22 -8.11 9.23 12.15
CA ASP A 22 -8.98 10.40 12.10
C ASP A 22 -9.35 10.72 10.64
N PHE A 23 -8.36 10.76 9.75
CA PHE A 23 -8.62 10.95 8.32
C PHE A 23 -9.51 9.83 7.74
N HIS A 24 -9.21 8.56 8.04
CA HIS A 24 -10.01 7.46 7.49
C HIS A 24 -11.44 7.46 8.03
N TYR A 25 -11.61 7.42 9.35
CA TYR A 25 -12.93 7.24 9.96
C TYR A 25 -13.73 8.53 9.96
N ASN A 26 -13.18 9.64 10.45
CA ASN A 26 -13.95 10.86 10.62
C ASN A 26 -14.15 11.64 9.32
N MET A 27 -13.20 11.57 8.37
CA MET A 27 -13.31 12.27 7.10
C MET A 27 -13.81 11.35 5.96
N MET A 28 -13.06 10.31 5.61
CA MET A 28 -13.37 9.49 4.43
C MET A 28 -14.63 8.64 4.60
N THR A 29 -14.75 7.88 5.70
CA THR A 29 -15.93 6.99 5.89
C THR A 29 -17.21 7.76 6.15
N THR A 30 -17.16 8.88 6.88
CA THR A 30 -18.34 9.74 7.10
C THR A 30 -18.88 10.31 5.78
N ARG A 31 -17.98 10.67 4.85
CA ARG A 31 -18.38 11.35 3.61
C ARG A 31 -18.88 10.40 2.53
N TYR A 32 -18.22 9.26 2.36
CA TYR A 32 -18.54 8.33 1.27
C TYR A 32 -19.33 7.11 1.73
N ALA A 33 -19.35 6.79 3.03
CA ALA A 33 -20.09 5.67 3.61
C ALA A 33 -19.90 4.36 2.82
N SER A 34 -20.95 3.85 2.18
CA SER A 34 -20.92 2.62 1.37
C SER A 34 -20.19 2.75 0.04
N ASN A 35 -19.90 3.97 -0.40
CA ASN A 35 -19.23 4.27 -1.66
C ASN A 35 -17.70 4.34 -1.52
N LEU A 36 -17.16 3.73 -0.46
CA LEU A 36 -15.73 3.71 -0.16
C LEU A 36 -15.25 2.31 0.16
N ASN A 37 -14.26 1.85 -0.61
CA ASN A 37 -13.51 0.64 -0.31
C ASN A 37 -12.06 1.00 0.00
N LEU A 38 -11.58 0.63 1.19
CA LEU A 38 -10.16 0.72 1.53
C LEU A 38 -9.44 -0.51 0.97
N LEU A 39 -8.67 -0.32 -0.11
CA LEU A 39 -7.97 -1.39 -0.80
C LEU A 39 -6.65 -1.77 -0.13
N PHE A 40 -5.91 -0.77 0.35
CA PHE A 40 -4.59 -0.94 0.92
C PHE A 40 -4.25 0.13 1.96
N THR A 41 -3.43 -0.25 2.94
CA THR A 41 -2.82 0.65 3.92
C THR A 41 -1.38 0.22 4.22
N ASP A 42 -0.47 1.19 4.30
CA ASP A 42 0.86 1.05 4.92
C ASP A 42 1.01 2.12 6.01
N THR A 43 2.24 2.30 6.50
CA THR A 43 2.64 3.16 7.61
C THR A 43 2.05 4.58 7.54
N ASP A 44 1.96 5.14 6.34
CA ASP A 44 1.59 6.54 6.07
C ASP A 44 0.77 6.71 4.78
N SER A 45 0.23 5.61 4.23
CA SER A 45 -0.50 5.64 2.96
C SER A 45 -1.79 4.84 3.03
N LEU A 46 -2.79 5.34 2.30
CA LEU A 46 -4.12 4.75 2.13
C LEU A 46 -4.42 4.72 0.63
N LEU A 47 -4.94 3.60 0.15
CA LEU A 47 -5.45 3.49 -1.21
C LEU A 47 -6.93 3.20 -1.16
N TYR A 48 -7.72 4.07 -1.78
CA TYR A 48 -9.16 3.99 -1.82
C TYR A 48 -9.67 3.71 -3.22
N GLU A 49 -10.70 2.89 -3.31
CA GLU A 49 -11.64 2.87 -4.42
C GLU A 49 -12.88 3.65 -3.95
N ILE A 50 -13.18 4.75 -4.63
CA ILE A 50 -14.23 5.70 -4.27
C ILE A 50 -15.22 5.74 -5.42
N PHE A 51 -16.51 5.57 -5.13
CA PHE A 51 -17.59 5.69 -6.10
C PHE A 51 -18.23 7.07 -5.98
N THR A 52 -17.76 8.01 -6.80
CA THR A 52 -18.25 9.40 -6.89
C THR A 52 -18.15 9.88 -8.34
N ASP A 53 -18.88 10.94 -8.70
CA ASP A 53 -18.87 11.49 -10.06
C ASP A 53 -17.51 12.12 -10.40
N ASP A 54 -16.96 12.91 -9.47
CA ASP A 54 -15.65 13.55 -9.61
C ASP A 54 -15.00 13.78 -8.24
N ILE A 55 -14.00 12.95 -7.92
CA ILE A 55 -13.27 13.03 -6.66
C ILE A 55 -12.51 14.35 -6.49
N TYR A 56 -12.07 14.97 -7.58
CA TYR A 56 -11.31 16.23 -7.52
C TYR A 56 -12.24 17.42 -7.22
N GLN A 57 -13.49 17.36 -7.68
CA GLN A 57 -14.51 18.33 -7.24
C GLN A 57 -14.84 18.18 -5.77
N ASP A 58 -14.95 16.94 -5.29
CA ASP A 58 -15.12 16.66 -3.88
C ASP A 58 -13.97 17.24 -3.06
N MET A 59 -12.71 16.95 -3.44
CA MET A 59 -11.51 17.43 -2.75
C MET A 59 -11.46 18.96 -2.60
N LYS A 60 -12.09 19.75 -3.49
CA LYS A 60 -12.19 21.20 -3.33
C LYS A 60 -12.93 21.60 -2.05
N GLN A 61 -13.95 20.83 -1.65
CA GLN A 61 -14.77 21.12 -0.48
C GLN A 61 -14.05 20.85 0.84
N PHE A 62 -13.05 19.96 0.83
CA PHE A 62 -12.26 19.58 2.00
C PHE A 62 -10.75 19.68 1.71
N HIS A 63 -10.37 20.71 0.96
CA HIS A 63 -9.00 20.93 0.51
C HIS A 63 -8.01 21.06 1.68
N ASP A 64 -8.52 21.44 2.86
CA ASP A 64 -7.75 21.61 4.08
C ASP A 64 -7.11 20.31 4.59
N TYR A 65 -7.57 19.14 4.14
CA TYR A 65 -6.97 17.86 4.51
C TYR A 65 -5.81 17.44 3.63
N PHE A 66 -5.60 18.08 2.47
CA PHE A 66 -4.62 17.65 1.48
C PHE A 66 -3.46 18.62 1.27
N ASP A 67 -2.30 18.05 0.97
CA ASP A 67 -1.17 18.72 0.33
C ASP A 67 -1.23 18.47 -1.18
N THR A 68 -1.74 19.45 -1.93
CA THR A 68 -1.82 19.44 -3.40
C THR A 68 -0.73 20.29 -4.06
N SER A 69 0.36 20.56 -3.34
CA SER A 69 1.44 21.44 -3.82
C SER A 69 2.29 20.86 -4.95
N GLU A 70 2.11 19.58 -5.29
CA GLU A 70 2.77 18.91 -6.42
C GLU A 70 1.92 18.85 -7.69
N TYR A 71 0.69 19.36 -7.64
CA TYR A 71 -0.16 19.44 -8.82
C TYR A 71 0.43 20.43 -9.81
N GLU A 72 0.07 20.29 -11.10
CA GLU A 72 0.45 21.28 -12.09
C GLU A 72 -0.14 22.66 -11.73
N SER A 73 0.62 23.73 -11.94
CA SER A 73 0.20 25.09 -11.55
C SER A 73 -1.07 25.57 -12.26
N SER A 74 -1.38 24.99 -13.42
CA SER A 74 -2.61 25.22 -14.19
C SER A 74 -3.84 24.53 -13.58
N TYR A 75 -3.65 23.55 -12.69
CA TYR A 75 -4.71 22.70 -12.19
C TYR A 75 -5.52 23.39 -11.07
N PRO A 76 -6.87 23.31 -11.06
CA PRO A 76 -7.71 24.05 -10.10
C PRO A 76 -7.47 23.74 -8.61
N LEU A 77 -6.92 22.56 -8.31
CA LEU A 77 -6.61 22.13 -6.93
C LEU A 77 -5.19 22.51 -6.48
N TYR A 78 -4.35 23.07 -7.35
CA TYR A 78 -2.98 23.42 -6.99
C TYR A 78 -2.94 24.45 -5.85
N ASN A 79 -2.32 24.08 -4.73
CA ASN A 79 -2.18 24.96 -3.59
C ASN A 79 -0.89 24.67 -2.81
N VAL A 80 -0.12 25.72 -2.52
CA VAL A 80 1.15 25.63 -1.78
C VAL A 80 0.97 25.81 -0.27
N LYS A 81 -0.22 26.22 0.20
CA LYS A 81 -0.51 26.51 1.62
C LYS A 81 -0.16 25.36 2.56
N TYR A 82 -0.38 24.11 2.14
CA TYR A 82 -0.18 22.91 2.96
C TYR A 82 1.06 22.11 2.62
N LYS A 83 1.98 22.69 1.83
CA LYS A 83 3.20 22.04 1.41
C LYS A 83 4.02 21.54 2.60
N LYS A 84 4.19 20.22 2.72
CA LYS A 84 4.96 19.55 3.78
C LYS A 84 4.47 19.81 5.20
N VAL A 85 3.19 20.15 5.37
CA VAL A 85 2.59 20.31 6.71
C VAL A 85 2.25 18.92 7.28
N PRO A 86 2.74 18.57 8.49
CA PRO A 86 2.43 17.28 9.11
C PRO A 86 0.93 17.04 9.27
N GLY A 87 0.49 15.82 8.97
CA GLY A 87 -0.89 15.39 9.06
C GLY A 87 -1.79 15.81 7.89
N LYS A 88 -1.23 16.46 6.87
CA LYS A 88 -1.91 16.65 5.58
C LYS A 88 -1.64 15.47 4.67
N MET A 89 -2.68 14.96 4.02
CA MET A 89 -2.57 13.83 3.12
C MET A 89 -2.09 14.31 1.76
N LYS A 90 -1.04 13.68 1.25
CA LYS A 90 -0.55 13.97 -0.09
C LYS A 90 -1.16 12.99 -1.08
N ASP A 91 -1.61 13.48 -2.22
CA ASP A 91 -1.91 12.63 -3.37
C ASP A 91 -0.61 12.27 -4.09
N GLU A 92 -0.30 10.96 -4.13
CA GLU A 92 0.98 10.47 -4.63
C GLU A 92 1.11 10.51 -6.15
N LEU A 93 0.00 10.57 -6.90
CA LEU A 93 0.00 10.63 -8.36
C LEU A 93 -0.36 12.03 -8.90
N ALA A 94 -0.40 13.04 -8.02
CA ALA A 94 -0.56 14.45 -8.37
C ALA A 94 -1.72 14.74 -9.34
N GLY A 95 -2.91 14.18 -9.07
CA GLY A 95 -4.11 14.37 -9.87
C GLY A 95 -4.33 13.33 -10.97
N THR A 96 -3.46 12.33 -11.08
CA THR A 96 -3.61 11.24 -12.04
C THR A 96 -4.38 10.07 -11.43
N PRO A 97 -5.58 9.73 -11.95
CA PRO A 97 -6.37 8.62 -11.41
C PRO A 97 -5.72 7.25 -11.70
N ILE A 98 -5.86 6.34 -10.75
CA ILE A 98 -5.41 4.95 -10.89
C ILE A 98 -6.47 4.18 -11.69
N LYS A 99 -6.03 3.48 -12.74
CA LYS A 99 -6.90 2.61 -13.54
C LYS A 99 -7.12 1.25 -12.90
N GLU A 100 -6.02 0.61 -12.49
CA GLU A 100 -6.07 -0.73 -11.93
C GLU A 100 -5.09 -0.88 -10.77
N PHE A 101 -5.52 -1.68 -9.78
CA PHE A 101 -4.74 -2.01 -8.61
C PHE A 101 -4.79 -3.51 -8.33
N VAL A 102 -3.62 -4.08 -8.04
CA VAL A 102 -3.49 -5.46 -7.57
C VAL A 102 -2.63 -5.47 -6.31
N GLY A 103 -3.24 -5.79 -5.17
CA GLY A 103 -2.56 -5.98 -3.89
C GLY A 103 -2.53 -7.45 -3.49
N LEU A 104 -1.35 -8.07 -3.48
CA LEU A 104 -1.20 -9.49 -3.12
C LEU A 104 -1.00 -9.69 -1.61
N ARG A 105 -0.17 -8.85 -0.99
CA ARG A 105 0.11 -8.89 0.45
C ARG A 105 0.73 -7.55 0.89
N PRO A 106 0.87 -7.27 2.19
CA PRO A 106 1.53 -6.06 2.66
C PRO A 106 2.90 -5.86 2.00
N LYS A 107 3.12 -4.66 1.45
CA LYS A 107 4.35 -4.28 0.72
C LYS A 107 4.58 -5.08 -0.57
N MET A 108 3.52 -5.64 -1.16
CA MET A 108 3.54 -6.32 -2.45
C MET A 108 2.29 -6.00 -3.27
N TYR A 109 2.42 -5.03 -4.17
CA TYR A 109 1.31 -4.53 -4.98
C TYR A 109 1.79 -3.93 -6.30
N SER A 110 0.87 -3.79 -7.26
CA SER A 110 1.07 -3.08 -8.51
C SER A 110 -0.09 -2.14 -8.82
N LEU A 111 0.22 -1.00 -9.43
CA LEU A 111 -0.69 0.07 -9.81
C LEU A 111 -0.48 0.41 -11.28
N ILE A 112 -1.57 0.53 -12.04
CA ILE A 112 -1.57 1.04 -13.42
C ILE A 112 -2.28 2.39 -13.44
N TYR A 113 -1.66 3.37 -14.09
CA TYR A 113 -2.20 4.71 -14.27
C TYR A 113 -1.68 5.30 -15.59
N ASP A 114 -2.42 6.24 -16.17
CA ASP A 114 -2.03 6.87 -17.43
C ASP A 114 -1.41 8.23 -17.16
N VAL A 115 -0.35 8.57 -17.86
CA VAL A 115 0.23 9.91 -17.82
C VAL A 115 0.14 10.52 -19.21
N ASN A 116 -0.41 11.72 -19.26
CA ASN A 116 -0.38 12.55 -20.46
C ASN A 116 1.05 13.09 -20.65
N ASP A 117 1.72 12.67 -21.72
CA ASP A 117 3.05 13.18 -22.09
C ASP A 117 3.01 13.62 -23.55
N GLY A 118 3.02 14.93 -23.78
CA GLY A 118 3.02 15.49 -25.14
C GLY A 118 1.74 15.26 -25.96
N GLY A 119 0.62 14.88 -25.33
CA GLY A 119 -0.67 14.64 -25.99
C GLY A 119 -1.00 13.16 -26.21
N ASP A 120 -0.08 12.25 -25.91
CA ASP A 120 -0.32 10.81 -25.90
C ASP A 120 -0.53 10.30 -24.46
N ASP A 121 -1.54 9.46 -24.28
CA ASP A 121 -1.79 8.74 -23.02
C ASP A 121 -0.81 7.56 -22.89
N ILE A 122 0.22 7.72 -22.05
CA ILE A 122 1.20 6.67 -21.78
C ILE A 122 0.83 5.93 -20.50
N GLN A 123 0.55 4.63 -20.64
CA GLN A 123 0.32 3.76 -19.49
C GLN A 123 1.61 3.53 -18.69
N LYS A 124 1.61 3.88 -17.41
CA LYS A 124 2.69 3.65 -16.45
C LYS A 124 2.29 2.61 -15.40
N GLU A 125 3.29 1.91 -14.90
CA GLU A 125 3.13 0.86 -13.88
C GLU A 125 4.04 1.13 -12.68
N LYS A 126 3.46 1.26 -11.48
CA LYS A 126 4.20 1.35 -10.22
C LYS A 126 4.10 0.00 -9.49
N ARG A 127 5.26 -0.62 -9.24
CA ARG A 127 5.39 -1.95 -8.64
C ARG A 127 6.17 -1.90 -7.35
N THR A 128 5.63 -2.51 -6.31
CA THR A 128 6.31 -2.71 -5.03
C THR A 128 6.30 -4.19 -4.71
N ALA A 129 7.45 -4.80 -4.46
CA ALA A 129 7.54 -6.22 -4.11
C ALA A 129 8.64 -6.48 -3.08
N LYS A 130 8.32 -6.28 -1.80
CA LYS A 130 9.29 -6.43 -0.71
C LYS A 130 9.88 -7.84 -0.67
N GLY A 131 11.21 -7.89 -0.60
CA GLY A 131 11.97 -9.13 -0.54
C GLY A 131 12.35 -9.73 -1.89
N ILE A 132 12.03 -9.04 -3.00
CA ILE A 132 12.56 -9.32 -4.34
C ILE A 132 13.58 -8.24 -4.68
N ALA A 133 14.65 -8.62 -5.39
CA ALA A 133 15.63 -7.66 -5.87
C ALA A 133 15.00 -6.70 -6.89
N LYS A 134 15.31 -5.40 -6.80
CA LYS A 134 14.72 -4.36 -7.66
C LYS A 134 14.90 -4.66 -9.16
N CYS A 135 16.08 -5.12 -9.57
CA CYS A 135 16.34 -5.51 -10.96
C CYS A 135 15.41 -6.63 -11.46
N ALA A 136 15.07 -7.60 -10.60
CA ALA A 136 14.15 -8.66 -10.95
C ALA A 136 12.70 -8.16 -11.02
N VAL A 137 12.33 -7.17 -10.20
CA VAL A 137 11.02 -6.51 -10.32
C VAL A 137 10.92 -5.79 -11.67
N ASP A 138 11.94 -4.99 -12.01
CA ASP A 138 11.90 -4.16 -13.21
C ASP A 138 11.87 -4.99 -14.50
N GLN A 139 12.68 -6.05 -14.57
CA GLN A 139 12.86 -6.86 -15.77
C GLN A 139 11.83 -8.00 -15.93
N GLN A 140 11.39 -8.62 -14.82
CA GLN A 140 10.73 -9.93 -14.86
C GLN A 140 9.32 -9.92 -14.31
N ILE A 141 8.93 -8.91 -13.54
CA ILE A 141 7.62 -8.85 -12.90
C ILE A 141 6.77 -7.80 -13.59
N ARG A 142 5.62 -8.19 -14.12
CA ARG A 142 4.64 -7.27 -14.73
C ARG A 142 3.31 -7.39 -13.99
N HIS A 143 2.44 -6.40 -14.13
CA HIS A 143 1.15 -6.31 -13.43
C HIS A 143 0.36 -7.63 -13.48
N TYR A 144 0.30 -8.26 -14.65
CA TYR A 144 -0.46 -9.50 -14.88
C TYR A 144 0.40 -10.78 -14.86
N GLN A 145 1.70 -10.71 -14.59
CA GLN A 145 2.60 -11.85 -14.80
C GLN A 145 3.32 -12.29 -13.52
N LEU A 146 2.83 -13.39 -12.95
CA LEU A 146 3.47 -14.10 -11.84
C LEU A 146 4.62 -14.96 -12.37
N LYS A 147 5.88 -14.54 -12.16
CA LYS A 147 7.06 -15.37 -12.45
C LYS A 147 7.76 -15.85 -11.18
N ILE A 148 8.18 -17.11 -11.22
CA ILE A 148 9.02 -17.73 -10.20
C ILE A 148 10.48 -17.40 -10.53
N ASN A 149 11.19 -16.79 -9.59
CA ASN A 149 12.54 -16.31 -9.82
C ASN A 149 13.56 -17.21 -9.10
N TYR A 150 14.73 -17.35 -9.73
CA TYR A 150 15.91 -17.94 -9.09
C TYR A 150 16.85 -16.81 -8.68
N LEU A 151 17.20 -16.77 -7.40
CA LEU A 151 18.14 -15.79 -6.87
C LEU A 151 19.40 -16.51 -6.42
N ASN A 152 20.56 -16.03 -6.88
CA ASN A 152 21.84 -16.49 -6.36
C ASN A 152 22.15 -15.68 -5.09
N LEU A 153 22.25 -16.35 -3.96
CA LEU A 153 22.54 -15.77 -2.66
C LEU A 153 23.89 -16.28 -2.17
N ILE A 154 24.75 -15.37 -1.73
CA ILE A 154 25.95 -15.74 -1.00
C ILE A 154 25.52 -16.10 0.43
N ARG A 155 25.83 -17.30 0.90
CA ARG A 155 25.60 -17.73 2.28
C ARG A 155 26.90 -18.23 2.90
N SER A 156 27.04 -17.99 4.20
CA SER A 156 28.10 -18.59 5.01
C SER A 156 27.51 -19.73 5.82
N SER A 157 28.20 -20.88 5.83
CA SER A 157 27.93 -21.98 6.76
C SER A 157 29.27 -22.47 7.28
N ASN A 158 29.43 -22.56 8.60
CA ASN A 158 30.70 -22.92 9.25
C ASN A 158 31.89 -22.07 8.75
N HIS A 159 31.67 -20.76 8.56
CA HIS A 159 32.67 -19.81 8.04
C HIS A 159 33.13 -20.06 6.59
N ILE A 160 32.49 -20.95 5.84
CA ILE A 160 32.75 -21.17 4.42
C ILE A 160 31.65 -20.49 3.59
N LEU A 161 32.07 -19.72 2.58
CA LEU A 161 31.15 -19.04 1.67
C LEU A 161 30.72 -19.95 0.53
N TYR A 162 29.42 -19.97 0.26
CA TYR A 162 28.81 -20.72 -0.83
C TYR A 162 27.88 -19.81 -1.64
N ILE A 163 27.83 -20.05 -2.95
CA ILE A 163 26.82 -19.46 -3.82
C ILE A 163 25.66 -20.46 -3.89
N ASN A 164 24.54 -20.11 -3.26
CA ASN A 164 23.33 -20.91 -3.28
C ASN A 164 22.31 -20.33 -4.25
N LYS A 165 21.87 -21.15 -5.20
CA LYS A 165 20.75 -20.80 -6.08
C LYS A 165 19.44 -21.15 -5.39
N VAL A 166 18.73 -20.15 -4.89
CA VAL A 166 17.46 -20.33 -4.20
C VAL A 166 16.32 -20.04 -5.18
N ARG A 167 15.42 -21.02 -5.34
CA ARG A 167 14.13 -20.80 -6.01
C ARG A 167 13.23 -20.03 -5.03
N LYS A 168 12.81 -18.83 -5.42
CA LYS A 168 11.90 -18.01 -4.62
C LYS A 168 10.68 -17.67 -5.47
N THR A 169 9.51 -18.09 -5.01
CA THR A 169 8.24 -17.61 -5.55
C THR A 169 8.18 -16.11 -5.27
N GLY A 170 8.33 -15.29 -6.30
CA GLY A 170 8.47 -13.84 -6.15
C GLY A 170 7.18 -13.20 -5.64
N LEU A 171 6.07 -13.56 -6.27
CA LEU A 171 4.75 -13.04 -5.99
C LEU A 171 3.86 -14.13 -5.39
N CYS A 172 3.26 -13.84 -4.24
CA CYS A 172 2.42 -14.77 -3.51
C CYS A 172 1.29 -14.01 -2.81
N ASN A 173 0.06 -14.48 -2.97
CA ASN A 173 -1.13 -13.96 -2.30
C ASN A 173 -1.34 -14.55 -0.89
N PHE A 174 -0.41 -15.40 -0.43
CA PHE A 174 -0.47 -15.94 0.91
C PHE A 174 -0.06 -14.87 1.92
N ASP A 175 -1.05 -14.36 2.63
CA ASP A 175 -0.92 -13.37 3.70
C ASP A 175 -1.44 -14.01 5.00
N ASP A 176 -0.56 -14.11 5.99
CA ASP A 176 -0.86 -14.72 7.29
C ASP A 176 -1.80 -13.86 8.15
N LYS A 177 -2.17 -12.66 7.67
CA LYS A 177 -3.06 -11.72 8.35
C LYS A 177 -4.46 -11.64 7.77
N ARG A 178 -4.73 -12.34 6.65
CA ARG A 178 -6.02 -12.27 5.95
C ARG A 178 -6.69 -13.63 5.84
N PHE A 179 -8.00 -13.62 6.05
CA PHE A 179 -8.92 -14.68 5.69
C PHE A 179 -9.51 -14.36 4.31
N TRP A 180 -9.20 -15.19 3.31
CA TRP A 180 -9.72 -15.00 1.95
C TRP A 180 -11.13 -15.59 1.83
N LYS A 181 -12.11 -14.75 1.49
CA LYS A 181 -13.47 -15.20 1.17
C LYS A 181 -13.52 -15.74 -0.25
N ASN A 182 -12.96 -14.96 -1.19
CA ASN A 182 -12.89 -15.25 -2.62
C ASN A 182 -11.46 -14.98 -3.13
N SER A 183 -11.22 -15.16 -4.43
CA SER A 183 -9.94 -14.83 -5.09
C SER A 183 -9.54 -13.35 -5.04
N ILE A 184 -10.50 -12.46 -4.78
CA ILE A 184 -10.34 -10.99 -4.81
C ILE A 184 -10.52 -10.38 -3.42
N ASN A 185 -11.50 -10.88 -2.66
CA ASN A 185 -11.93 -10.27 -1.40
C ASN A 185 -11.48 -11.10 -0.20
N GLY A 186 -10.84 -10.42 0.76
CA GLY A 186 -10.44 -11.00 2.03
C GLY A 186 -10.78 -10.08 3.21
N TYR A 187 -10.85 -10.66 4.39
CA TYR A 187 -11.07 -9.95 5.66
C TYR A 187 -9.84 -10.12 6.56
N ALA A 188 -9.54 -9.13 7.39
CA ALA A 188 -8.57 -9.31 8.46
C ALA A 188 -9.12 -10.28 9.51
N TYR A 189 -8.26 -11.11 10.11
CA TYR A 189 -8.69 -11.99 11.21
C TYR A 189 -9.34 -11.18 12.35
N GLY A 190 -10.43 -11.70 12.91
CA GLY A 190 -11.25 -11.02 13.91
C GLY A 190 -12.37 -10.12 13.35
N HIS A 191 -12.50 -10.04 12.03
CA HIS A 191 -13.60 -9.30 11.40
C HIS A 191 -14.97 -10.01 11.61
N TYR A 192 -16.02 -9.24 11.91
CA TYR A 192 -17.36 -9.76 12.25
C TYR A 192 -18.03 -10.62 11.17
N LYS A 193 -17.61 -10.47 9.90
CA LYS A 193 -18.08 -11.29 8.76
C LYS A 193 -17.38 -12.64 8.64
N ILE A 194 -16.32 -12.90 9.42
CA ILE A 194 -15.66 -14.19 9.44
C ILE A 194 -16.53 -15.11 10.31
N PRO A 195 -16.97 -16.28 9.81
CA PRO A 195 -17.67 -17.27 10.63
C PRO A 195 -16.81 -17.58 11.86
N ASN A 196 -17.41 -17.78 13.03
CA ASN A 196 -16.69 -18.18 14.26
C ASN A 196 -15.98 -19.52 14.04
N PHE A 197 -14.80 -19.49 13.43
CA PHE A 197 -13.87 -20.59 13.39
C PHE A 197 -13.25 -20.65 14.77
N GLN A 198 -13.64 -21.68 15.53
CA GLN A 198 -12.79 -22.21 16.58
C GLN A 198 -11.40 -22.37 15.96
N LEU A 199 -10.43 -21.58 16.42
CA LEU A 199 -9.05 -21.63 15.94
C LEU A 199 -8.54 -23.05 16.16
N CYS A 200 -8.69 -23.92 15.17
CA CYS A 200 -7.85 -25.11 15.04
C CYS A 200 -6.45 -24.62 14.64
N CYS A 201 -5.78 -23.94 15.57
CA CYS A 201 -4.33 -23.82 15.57
C CYS A 201 -3.73 -25.21 15.84
N ASN A 202 -3.88 -26.13 14.88
CA ASN A 202 -2.90 -27.21 14.76
C ASN A 202 -1.66 -26.59 14.11
N VAL A 203 -0.90 -25.86 14.94
CA VAL A 203 0.50 -25.59 14.66
C VAL A 203 1.17 -26.95 14.66
N TYR A 204 1.32 -27.55 13.47
CA TYR A 204 2.21 -28.68 13.28
C TYR A 204 3.64 -28.18 13.45
N MET A 205 4.08 -28.10 14.70
CA MET A 205 5.48 -28.00 15.05
C MET A 205 6.06 -29.41 14.88
N LYS A 206 6.60 -29.72 13.70
CA LYS A 206 7.56 -30.82 13.58
C LYS A 206 8.85 -30.33 14.24
N ILE A 207 9.10 -30.83 15.45
CA ILE A 207 10.44 -30.93 16.02
C ILE A 207 11.23 -31.95 15.19
#